data_AF-A0A834EJK2-F1
#
_entry.id   AF-A0A834EJK2-F1
#
_cell.length_a   1.000
_cell.length_b   1.000
_cell.length_c   1.000
_cell.angle_alpha   90.00
_cell.angle_beta   90.00
_cell.angle_gamma   90.00
#
_symmetry.space_group_name_H-M   'P 1'
#
loop_
_entity.id
_entity.type
_entity.pdbx_description
1 polymer ?
#
loop_
_entity_poly.entity_id
_entity_poly.type
_entity_poly.pdbx_seq_one_letter_code
_entity_poly.pdbx_strand_id
1 'polypeptide(L)'
;MLTGEVIPVMELLSSMKSHSVPEEIDIADTVLNDDDIGDSCHEGFLLNAISSHLQTCGCSVVVGSSAEKVNKIVKTLCLFLTPAERKCSRLCEAESSFKYESGLFVQGLLKDSTGSFVLPFRQVMYAPYPSTHIDVDVNTVKQMPPCHEHIYNQRRYMRSELTAFWRATSEEDMAQDSFIYTDENFTPDLNIFQDVLHRDTLVKAFLDQVFHLKPGLSLRSTFLAQFLLVLHRKALTLVKYIEDDT
;
A
#
# COMPACT_ATOMS: atom_id res chain seq x y z
N MET A 1 24.36 8.00 19.05
CA MET A 1 23.22 8.64 19.73
C MET A 1 21.93 8.15 19.08
N LEU A 2 20.93 7.70 19.83
CA LEU A 2 19.68 7.10 19.32
C LEU A 2 18.62 8.13 18.88
N THR A 3 18.94 9.42 18.95
CA THR A 3 18.00 10.51 18.65
C THR A 3 17.44 10.44 17.22
N GLY A 4 18.27 10.06 16.24
CA GLY A 4 17.86 9.88 14.84
C GLY A 4 16.86 8.75 14.60
N GLU A 5 16.81 7.75 15.50
CA GLU A 5 15.89 6.61 15.41
C GLU A 5 14.57 6.85 16.16
N VAL A 6 14.62 7.62 17.27
CA VAL A 6 13.44 7.89 18.11
C VAL A 6 12.55 8.99 17.54
N ILE A 7 13.14 10.03 16.95
CA ILE A 7 12.39 11.18 16.41
C ILE A 7 11.36 10.74 15.33
N PRO A 8 11.72 9.92 14.32
CA PRO A 8 10.75 9.47 13.30
C PRO A 8 9.55 8.73 13.89
N VAL A 9 9.76 7.88 14.90
CA VAL A 9 8.67 7.15 15.57
C VAL A 9 7.75 8.11 16.33
N MET A 10 8.31 9.15 16.95
CA MET A 10 7.53 10.16 17.65
C MET A 10 6.70 11.01 16.66
N GLU A 11 7.28 11.38 15.52
CA GLU A 11 6.60 12.07 14.42
C GLU A 11 5.48 11.20 13.83
N LEU A 12 5.72 9.90 13.64
CA LEU A 12 4.71 8.94 13.20
C LEU A 12 3.52 8.92 14.15
N LEU A 13 3.74 8.71 15.46
CA LEU A 13 2.66 8.67 16.44
C LEU A 13 1.88 9.99 16.51
N SER A 14 2.58 11.13 16.39
CA SER A 14 1.94 12.45 16.29
C SER A 14 1.06 12.56 15.05
N SER A 15 1.55 12.11 13.89
CA SER A 15 0.80 12.12 12.63
C SER A 15 -0.42 11.19 12.66
N MET A 16 -0.33 10.04 13.32
CA MET A 16 -1.47 9.13 13.46
C MET A 16 -2.54 9.71 14.39
N LYS A 17 -2.15 10.50 15.39
CA LYS A 17 -3.10 11.19 16.25
C LYS A 17 -3.88 12.28 15.49
N SER A 18 -3.25 12.97 14.53
CA SER A 18 -3.86 14.09 13.83
C SER A 18 -4.53 13.72 12.50
N HIS A 19 -4.01 12.72 11.77
CA HIS A 19 -4.39 12.41 10.40
C HIS A 19 -4.67 10.92 10.15
N SER A 20 -4.89 10.12 11.20
CA SER A 20 -5.36 8.74 10.99
C SER A 20 -6.74 8.73 10.31
N VAL A 21 -6.98 7.69 9.53
CA VAL A 21 -8.29 7.46 8.92
C VAL A 21 -9.28 7.05 10.02
N PRO A 22 -10.49 7.64 10.07
CA PRO A 22 -11.50 7.26 11.06
C PRO A 22 -11.97 5.81 10.86
N GLU A 23 -12.49 5.20 11.93
CA GLU A 23 -13.06 3.84 11.86
C GLU A 23 -14.22 3.77 10.87
N GLU A 24 -15.12 4.75 10.95
CA GLU A 24 -16.26 4.92 10.06
C GLU A 24 -15.89 5.92 8.96
N ILE A 25 -16.02 5.46 7.71
CA ILE A 25 -15.78 6.28 6.53
C ILE A 25 -17.13 6.48 5.87
N ASP A 26 -17.56 7.74 5.77
CA ASP A 26 -18.73 8.07 4.98
C ASP A 26 -18.42 7.86 3.50
N ILE A 27 -19.23 7.04 2.83
CA ILE A 27 -19.09 6.77 1.40
C ILE A 27 -19.25 8.05 0.58
N ALA A 28 -19.95 9.07 1.10
CA ALA A 28 -20.12 10.37 0.47
C ALA A 28 -18.79 11.09 0.18
N ASP A 29 -17.76 10.81 0.99
CA ASP A 29 -16.42 11.40 0.84
C ASP A 29 -15.51 10.64 -0.14
N THR A 30 -16.04 9.64 -0.85
CA THR A 30 -15.26 8.72 -1.69
C THR A 30 -15.68 8.80 -3.15
N VAL A 31 -14.89 8.21 -4.04
CA VAL A 31 -15.23 8.12 -5.48
C VAL A 31 -16.51 7.31 -5.71
N LEU A 32 -16.87 6.40 -4.79
CA LEU A 32 -18.07 5.58 -4.91
C LEU A 32 -19.37 6.38 -4.74
N ASN A 33 -19.34 7.66 -4.37
CA ASN A 33 -20.53 8.52 -4.34
C ASN A 33 -20.67 9.40 -5.59
N ASP A 34 -19.68 9.41 -6.48
CA ASP A 34 -19.78 10.14 -7.74
C ASP A 34 -20.88 9.51 -8.62
N ASP A 35 -21.66 10.33 -9.33
CA ASP A 35 -22.84 9.84 -10.07
C ASP A 35 -22.48 8.74 -11.08
N ASP A 36 -21.35 8.93 -11.78
CA ASP A 36 -20.79 8.00 -12.75
C ASP A 36 -19.33 7.65 -12.40
N ILE A 37 -18.87 6.51 -12.90
CA ILE A 37 -17.48 6.03 -12.76
C ILE A 37 -16.45 6.90 -13.53
N GLY A 38 -16.91 7.90 -14.28
CA GLY A 38 -16.10 8.75 -15.14
C GLY A 38 -15.95 8.22 -16.57
N ASP A 39 -15.03 8.82 -17.31
CA ASP A 39 -14.69 8.35 -18.67
C ASP A 39 -13.92 7.02 -18.63
N SER A 40 -13.66 6.45 -19.82
CA SER A 40 -12.95 5.16 -19.91
C SER A 40 -11.56 5.14 -19.25
N CYS A 41 -10.89 6.30 -19.12
CA CYS A 41 -9.58 6.36 -18.48
C CYS A 41 -9.71 6.37 -16.95
N HIS A 42 -10.73 7.05 -16.43
CA HIS A 42 -11.03 7.04 -15.00
C HIS A 42 -11.57 5.68 -14.54
N GLU A 43 -12.40 5.01 -15.34
CA GLU A 43 -12.85 3.63 -15.08
C GLU A 43 -11.65 2.69 -14.97
N GLY A 44 -10.75 2.72 -15.97
CA GLY A 44 -9.56 1.87 -15.98
C GLY A 44 -8.64 2.14 -14.79
N PHE A 45 -8.46 3.41 -14.43
CA PHE A 45 -7.68 3.81 -13.26
C PHE A 45 -8.28 3.28 -11.97
N LEU A 46 -9.58 3.50 -11.72
CA LEU A 46 -10.24 3.08 -10.49
C LEU A 46 -10.27 1.56 -10.34
N LEU A 47 -10.53 0.85 -11.44
CA LEU A 47 -10.46 -0.61 -11.50
C LEU A 47 -9.07 -1.11 -11.12
N ASN A 48 -8.01 -0.55 -11.72
CA ASN A 48 -6.65 -0.96 -11.44
C ASN A 48 -6.23 -0.61 -10.01
N ALA A 49 -6.64 0.55 -9.50
CA ALA A 49 -6.32 0.99 -8.13
C ALA A 49 -6.91 0.03 -7.08
N ILE A 50 -8.20 -0.28 -7.18
CA ILE A 50 -8.88 -1.18 -6.22
C ILE A 50 -8.39 -2.62 -6.39
N SER A 51 -8.23 -3.09 -7.64
CA SER A 51 -7.74 -4.46 -7.90
C SER A 51 -6.33 -4.66 -7.34
N SER A 52 -5.42 -3.74 -7.65
CA SER A 52 -4.03 -3.81 -7.19
C SER A 52 -3.96 -3.69 -5.67
N HIS A 53 -4.73 -2.79 -5.05
CA HIS A 53 -4.82 -2.64 -3.60
C HIS A 53 -5.21 -3.95 -2.89
N LEU A 54 -6.23 -4.64 -3.38
CA LEU A 54 -6.67 -5.93 -2.82
C LEU A 54 -5.62 -7.03 -3.06
N GLN A 55 -4.95 -7.03 -4.21
CA GLN A 55 -3.90 -7.99 -4.55
C GLN A 55 -2.60 -7.75 -3.76
N THR A 56 -2.31 -6.53 -3.34
CA THR A 56 -1.17 -6.17 -2.47
C THR A 56 -1.57 -6.11 -1.00
N CYS A 57 -2.42 -7.04 -0.57
CA CYS A 57 -2.78 -7.24 0.84
C CYS A 57 -3.33 -5.98 1.55
N GLY A 58 -3.97 -5.07 0.83
CA GLY A 58 -4.53 -3.83 1.38
C GLY A 58 -3.48 -2.73 1.63
N CYS A 59 -2.23 -2.91 1.23
CA CYS A 59 -1.17 -1.91 1.38
C CYS A 59 -1.05 -1.02 0.13
N SER A 60 -1.11 0.30 0.30
CA SER A 60 -1.05 1.26 -0.81
C SER A 60 -0.47 2.62 -0.42
N VAL A 61 0.25 3.22 -1.35
CA VAL A 61 0.73 4.60 -1.30
C VAL A 61 0.04 5.38 -2.38
N VAL A 62 -0.69 6.43 -1.99
CA VAL A 62 -1.39 7.32 -2.91
C VAL A 62 -0.64 8.65 -2.95
N VAL A 63 -0.13 9.01 -4.12
CA VAL A 63 0.64 10.23 -4.33
C VAL A 63 -0.06 11.18 -5.29
N GLY A 64 0.08 12.49 -5.06
CA GLY A 64 -0.45 13.51 -5.96
C GLY A 64 -0.11 14.92 -5.52
N SER A 65 -0.52 15.90 -6.32
CA SER A 65 -0.24 17.32 -6.06
C SER A 65 -1.32 18.04 -5.24
N SER A 66 -2.45 17.36 -4.96
CA SER A 66 -3.59 17.92 -4.23
C SER A 66 -4.01 16.98 -3.10
N ALA A 67 -4.03 17.51 -1.87
CA ALA A 67 -4.47 16.77 -0.68
C ALA A 67 -5.92 16.28 -0.80
N GLU A 68 -6.80 17.06 -1.44
CA GLU A 68 -8.20 16.68 -1.65
C GLU A 68 -8.32 15.43 -2.53
N LYS A 69 -7.63 15.42 -3.69
CA LYS A 69 -7.63 14.27 -4.60
C LYS A 69 -7.02 13.03 -3.95
N VAL A 70 -5.87 13.19 -3.29
CA VAL A 70 -5.19 12.09 -2.58
C VAL A 70 -6.10 11.54 -1.49
N ASN A 71 -6.69 12.41 -0.64
CA ASN A 71 -7.57 11.99 0.45
C ASN A 71 -8.84 11.30 -0.05
N LYS A 72 -9.43 11.75 -1.17
CA LYS A 72 -10.58 11.07 -1.77
C LYS A 72 -10.24 9.62 -2.16
N ILE A 73 -9.07 9.40 -2.78
CA ILE A 73 -8.62 8.05 -3.15
C ILE A 73 -8.23 7.23 -1.92
N VAL A 74 -7.52 7.80 -0.94
CA VAL A 74 -7.20 7.11 0.33
C VAL A 74 -8.46 6.63 1.02
N LYS A 75 -9.46 7.49 1.20
CA LYS A 75 -10.76 7.11 1.79
C LYS A 75 -11.45 6.03 0.97
N THR A 76 -11.41 6.13 -0.37
CA THR A 76 -11.99 5.13 -1.28
C THR A 76 -11.35 3.75 -1.10
N LEU A 77 -10.03 3.65 -1.00
CA LEU A 77 -9.33 2.38 -0.79
C LEU A 77 -9.59 1.82 0.63
N CYS A 78 -9.60 2.70 1.64
CA CYS A 78 -9.87 2.30 3.02
C CYS A 78 -11.28 1.72 3.25
N LEU A 79 -12.23 1.94 2.34
CA LEU A 79 -13.53 1.26 2.37
C LEU A 79 -13.40 -0.26 2.30
N PHE A 80 -12.33 -0.78 1.68
CA PHE A 80 -12.06 -2.20 1.52
C PHE A 80 -11.28 -2.82 2.69
N LEU A 81 -10.92 -2.01 3.69
CA LEU A 81 -10.22 -2.44 4.90
C LEU A 81 -11.18 -2.64 6.07
N THR A 82 -10.76 -3.46 7.04
CA THR A 82 -11.42 -3.56 8.35
C THR A 82 -11.20 -2.30 9.19
N PRO A 83 -12.07 -1.99 10.18
CA PRO A 83 -11.88 -0.81 11.04
C PRO A 83 -10.53 -0.77 11.78
N ALA A 84 -9.96 -1.93 12.12
CA ALA A 84 -8.65 -2.01 12.77
C ALA A 84 -7.52 -1.59 11.81
N GLU A 85 -7.58 -2.04 10.56
CA GLU A 85 -6.59 -1.69 9.52
C GLU A 85 -6.70 -0.22 9.09
N ARG A 86 -7.92 0.34 9.09
CA ARG A 86 -8.15 1.77 8.84
C ARG A 86 -7.40 2.65 9.83
N LYS A 87 -7.39 2.30 11.11
CA LYS A 87 -6.61 3.02 12.14
C LYS A 87 -5.10 3.00 11.90
N CYS A 88 -4.62 2.03 11.12
CA CYS A 88 -3.24 1.93 10.68
C CYS A 88 -3.03 2.56 9.28
N SER A 89 -3.95 3.42 8.84
CA SER A 89 -3.86 4.19 7.60
C SER A 89 -3.84 5.69 7.91
N ARG A 90 -3.22 6.48 7.04
CA ARG A 90 -3.00 7.93 7.26
C ARG A 90 -3.45 8.74 6.04
N LEU A 91 -4.27 9.75 6.30
CA LEU A 91 -4.64 10.77 5.33
C LEU A 91 -3.45 11.68 5.02
N CYS A 92 -3.51 12.30 3.87
CA CYS A 92 -2.59 13.34 3.43
C CYS A 92 -2.82 14.65 4.20
N GLU A 93 -1.74 15.32 4.57
CA GLU A 93 -1.74 16.68 5.11
C GLU A 93 -1.50 17.69 3.97
N ALA A 94 -2.13 18.87 4.04
CA ALA A 94 -2.01 19.90 3.00
C ALA A 94 -0.82 20.85 3.22
N GLU A 95 -0.51 21.15 4.48
CA GLU A 95 0.48 22.16 4.88
C GLU A 95 1.89 21.59 5.08
N SER A 96 2.00 20.26 5.16
CA SER A 96 3.25 19.56 5.43
C SER A 96 3.35 18.28 4.59
N SER A 97 4.57 17.78 4.41
CA SER A 97 4.81 16.52 3.71
C SER A 97 5.20 15.45 4.71
N PHE A 98 4.36 14.44 4.85
CA PHE A 98 4.73 13.23 5.56
C PHE A 98 5.74 12.42 4.75
N LYS A 99 6.55 11.63 5.45
CA LYS A 99 7.42 10.61 4.85
C LYS A 99 6.66 9.30 4.71
N TYR A 100 7.15 8.45 3.82
CA TYR A 100 6.70 7.07 3.71
C TYR A 100 6.96 6.30 5.01
N GLU A 101 6.00 5.47 5.40
CA GLU A 101 6.07 4.63 6.60
C GLU A 101 5.77 3.18 6.24
N SER A 102 6.63 2.26 6.65
CA SER A 102 6.57 0.85 6.24
C SER A 102 5.48 0.03 6.94
N GLY A 103 4.87 0.57 8.01
CA GLY A 103 3.86 -0.10 8.82
C GLY A 103 2.42 0.32 8.55
N LEU A 104 2.19 1.28 7.63
CA LEU A 104 0.84 1.76 7.33
C LEU A 104 0.21 0.94 6.21
N PHE A 105 -1.11 0.72 6.29
CA PHE A 105 -1.88 0.07 5.22
C PHE A 105 -2.04 1.03 4.04
N VAL A 106 -2.80 2.11 4.20
CA VAL A 106 -2.94 3.14 3.16
C VAL A 106 -2.36 4.45 3.66
N GLN A 107 -1.54 5.09 2.82
CA GLN A 107 -0.96 6.39 3.15
C GLN A 107 -1.06 7.36 1.97
N GLY A 108 -1.58 8.55 2.24
CA GLY A 108 -1.58 9.68 1.31
C GLY A 108 -0.34 10.55 1.48
N LEU A 109 0.38 10.82 0.39
CA LEU A 109 1.60 11.64 0.39
C LEU A 109 1.52 12.68 -0.73
N LEU A 110 1.94 13.92 -0.44
CA LEU A 110 2.04 14.96 -1.47
C LEU A 110 3.36 14.87 -2.23
N LYS A 111 3.29 15.20 -3.51
CA LYS A 111 4.46 15.57 -4.31
C LYS A 111 5.03 16.90 -3.84
N ASP A 112 6.33 17.07 -4.01
CA ASP A 112 7.01 18.33 -3.77
C ASP A 112 6.63 19.39 -4.82
N SER A 113 7.16 20.61 -4.64
CA SER A 113 6.93 21.74 -5.56
C SER A 113 7.47 21.51 -6.98
N THR A 114 8.34 20.52 -7.18
CA THR A 114 8.83 20.12 -8.52
C THR A 114 7.94 19.06 -9.19
N GLY A 115 6.89 18.62 -8.50
CA GLY A 115 6.01 17.53 -8.94
C GLY A 115 6.63 16.15 -8.74
N SER A 116 7.66 16.05 -7.90
CA SER A 116 8.38 14.81 -7.63
C SER A 116 8.02 14.24 -6.26
N PHE A 117 8.23 12.94 -6.08
CA PHE A 117 8.11 12.29 -4.79
C PHE A 117 9.17 11.18 -4.70
N VAL A 118 9.78 11.03 -3.52
CA VAL A 118 10.82 10.03 -3.29
C VAL A 118 10.28 8.95 -2.36
N LEU A 119 10.15 7.75 -2.90
CA LEU A 119 9.81 6.56 -2.14
C LEU A 119 11.10 5.83 -1.71
N PRO A 120 11.44 5.76 -0.41
CA PRO A 120 12.70 5.18 0.03
C PRO A 120 12.71 3.66 -0.15
N PHE A 121 13.48 3.16 -1.12
CA PHE A 121 13.59 1.72 -1.44
C PHE A 121 13.74 0.83 -0.19
N ARG A 122 14.65 1.22 0.72
CA ARG A 122 14.92 0.45 1.96
C ARG A 122 13.68 0.27 2.81
N GLN A 123 12.95 1.35 3.08
CA GLN A 123 11.78 1.32 3.95
C GLN A 123 10.64 0.52 3.32
N VAL A 124 10.50 0.62 1.99
CA VAL A 124 9.49 -0.14 1.23
C VAL A 124 9.76 -1.63 1.32
N MET A 125 11.03 -2.03 1.18
CA MET A 125 11.42 -3.43 1.36
C MET A 125 11.26 -3.92 2.81
N TYR A 126 11.29 -3.03 3.80
CA TYR A 126 11.03 -3.36 5.21
C TYR A 126 9.54 -3.47 5.56
N ALA A 127 8.63 -3.11 4.65
CA ALA A 127 7.20 -3.28 4.88
C ALA A 127 6.84 -4.78 5.01
N PRO A 128 5.87 -5.15 5.87
CA PRO A 128 5.44 -6.54 6.02
C PRO A 128 4.79 -7.13 4.76
N TYR A 129 4.17 -6.27 3.96
CA TYR A 129 3.41 -6.62 2.77
C TYR A 129 3.87 -5.80 1.56
N PRO A 130 3.71 -6.32 0.33
CA PRO A 130 3.93 -5.54 -0.88
C PRO A 130 2.96 -4.36 -0.94
N SER A 131 3.34 -3.28 -1.62
CA SER A 131 2.52 -2.08 -1.74
C SER A 131 2.13 -1.81 -3.19
N THR A 132 0.94 -1.23 -3.37
CA THR A 132 0.55 -0.58 -4.63
C THR A 132 0.96 0.90 -4.59
N HIS A 133 1.61 1.40 -5.64
CA HIS A 133 1.89 2.82 -5.86
C HIS A 133 0.87 3.41 -6.82
N ILE A 134 0.08 4.38 -6.34
CA ILE A 134 -1.01 5.01 -7.07
C ILE A 134 -0.69 6.50 -7.22
N ASP A 135 -0.55 6.97 -8.46
CA ASP A 135 -0.36 8.38 -8.76
C ASP A 135 -1.65 8.96 -9.37
N VAL A 136 -2.29 9.87 -8.63
CA VAL A 136 -3.60 10.45 -8.98
C VAL A 136 -3.52 11.61 -9.97
N ASP A 137 -2.33 12.16 -10.22
CA ASP A 137 -2.17 13.26 -11.19
C ASP A 137 -2.05 12.72 -12.62
N VAL A 138 -1.38 11.58 -12.77
CA VAL A 138 -1.16 10.91 -14.07
C VAL A 138 -2.00 9.65 -14.25
N ASN A 139 -2.86 9.31 -13.29
CA ASN A 139 -3.72 8.13 -13.29
C ASN A 139 -2.95 6.81 -13.52
N THR A 140 -1.80 6.66 -12.88
CA THR A 140 -0.98 5.44 -12.99
C THR A 140 -1.06 4.60 -11.74
N VAL A 141 -1.08 3.27 -11.92
CA VAL A 141 -1.06 2.29 -10.85
C VAL A 141 0.08 1.32 -11.12
N LYS A 142 1.00 1.22 -10.18
CA LYS A 142 2.10 0.25 -10.20
C LYS A 142 2.04 -0.64 -8.98
N GLN A 143 2.48 -1.88 -9.13
CA GLN A 143 2.36 -2.92 -8.14
C GLN A 143 3.73 -3.50 -7.80
N MET A 144 3.94 -3.84 -6.53
CA MET A 144 5.06 -4.69 -6.12
C MET A 144 4.78 -6.16 -6.42
N PRO A 145 5.83 -7.02 -6.48
CA PRO A 145 5.66 -8.46 -6.64
C PRO A 145 4.75 -9.09 -5.57
N PRO A 146 4.21 -10.30 -5.82
CA PRO A 146 3.39 -11.02 -4.85
C PRO A 146 4.09 -11.19 -3.49
N CYS A 147 3.29 -11.32 -2.43
CA CYS A 147 3.78 -11.31 -1.04
C CYS A 147 4.89 -12.33 -0.73
N HIS A 148 4.83 -13.54 -1.30
CA HIS A 148 5.86 -14.55 -1.09
C HIS A 148 7.22 -14.14 -1.70
N GLU A 149 7.24 -13.50 -2.87
CA GLU A 149 8.45 -12.94 -3.48
C GLU A 149 8.95 -11.73 -2.69
N HIS A 150 8.04 -10.85 -2.24
CA HIS A 150 8.37 -9.71 -1.38
C HIS A 150 9.08 -10.17 -0.09
N ILE A 151 8.54 -11.15 0.62
CA ILE A 151 9.14 -11.70 1.85
C ILE A 151 10.51 -12.34 1.56
N TYR A 152 10.64 -13.07 0.45
CA TYR A 152 11.91 -13.66 0.03
C TYR A 152 12.97 -12.58 -0.23
N ASN A 153 12.61 -11.55 -0.99
CA ASN A 153 13.48 -10.43 -1.35
C ASN A 153 13.82 -9.55 -0.14
N GLN A 154 12.86 -9.30 0.75
CA GLN A 154 13.07 -8.61 2.03
C GLN A 154 14.11 -9.33 2.87
N ARG A 155 14.00 -10.66 3.03
CA ARG A 155 14.98 -11.46 3.79
C ARG A 155 16.37 -11.39 3.16
N ARG A 156 16.45 -11.49 1.83
CA ARG A 156 17.72 -11.39 1.08
C ARG A 156 18.36 -10.01 1.26
N TYR A 157 17.56 -8.95 1.14
CA TYR A 157 18.00 -7.57 1.33
C TYR A 157 18.49 -7.31 2.76
N MET A 158 17.69 -7.67 3.77
CA MET A 158 18.04 -7.48 5.18
C MET A 158 19.30 -8.25 5.58
N ARG A 159 19.45 -9.50 5.12
CA ARG A 159 20.65 -10.30 5.37
C ARG A 159 21.89 -9.65 4.76
N SER A 160 21.77 -9.13 3.53
CA SER A 160 22.86 -8.44 2.85
C SER A 160 23.31 -7.19 3.60
N GLU A 161 22.37 -6.32 4.00
CA GLU A 161 22.69 -5.10 4.76
C GLU A 161 23.35 -5.42 6.11
N LEU A 162 22.81 -6.38 6.87
CA LEU A 162 23.41 -6.79 8.16
C LEU A 162 24.80 -7.40 8.00
N THR A 163 25.04 -8.16 6.93
CA THR A 163 26.37 -8.72 6.62
C THR A 163 27.37 -7.61 6.28
N ALA A 164 26.94 -6.60 5.52
CA ALA A 164 27.76 -5.43 5.22
C ALA A 164 28.10 -4.64 6.49
N PHE A 165 27.15 -4.46 7.41
CA PHE A 165 27.42 -3.86 8.72
C PHE A 165 28.44 -4.67 9.52
N TRP A 166 28.28 -5.99 9.59
CA TRP A 166 29.24 -6.88 10.28
C TRP A 166 30.65 -6.71 9.72
N ARG A 167 30.80 -6.77 8.39
CA ARG A 167 32.09 -6.57 7.70
C ARG A 167 32.70 -5.21 8.04
N ALA A 168 31.93 -4.12 7.94
CA ALA A 168 32.39 -2.77 8.23
C ALA A 168 32.83 -2.59 9.71
N THR A 169 32.20 -3.30 10.66
CA THR A 169 32.62 -3.29 12.07
C THR A 169 33.80 -4.22 12.38
N SER A 170 34.00 -5.28 11.58
CA SER A 170 35.09 -6.24 11.74
C SER A 170 36.38 -5.84 11.03
N GLU A 171 36.36 -4.82 10.15
CA GLU A 171 37.57 -4.31 9.49
C GLU A 171 38.56 -3.65 10.48
N GLU A 172 38.19 -3.45 11.74
CA GLU A 172 39.12 -3.08 12.82
C GLU A 172 39.78 -4.30 13.52
N ASP A 173 39.27 -5.53 13.35
CA ASP A 173 39.82 -6.75 13.97
C ASP A 173 39.59 -8.00 13.10
N MET A 174 40.69 -8.47 12.49
CA MET A 174 40.99 -9.86 12.06
C MET A 174 41.35 -10.02 10.58
N ALA A 175 42.62 -10.40 10.41
CA ALA A 175 43.21 -10.99 9.25
C ALA A 175 42.43 -12.23 8.75
N GLN A 176 42.49 -12.41 7.43
CA GLN A 176 42.47 -13.67 6.68
C GLN A 176 42.07 -14.92 7.48
N ASP A 177 40.83 -15.39 7.27
CA ASP A 177 40.41 -16.80 7.20
C ASP A 177 39.00 -17.00 7.77
N SER A 178 37.98 -16.64 7.01
CA SER A 178 36.68 -17.34 7.04
C SER A 178 35.91 -17.09 5.75
N PHE A 179 36.19 -17.90 4.73
CA PHE A 179 35.35 -18.03 3.54
C PHE A 179 34.03 -18.71 3.92
N ILE A 180 33.11 -17.95 4.53
CA ILE A 180 31.70 -18.28 4.46
C ILE A 180 31.27 -17.87 3.05
N TYR A 181 30.77 -18.82 2.26
CA TYR A 181 30.11 -18.57 0.97
C TYR A 181 28.89 -17.65 1.18
N THR A 182 29.13 -16.36 1.35
CA THR A 182 28.12 -15.32 1.20
C THR A 182 28.02 -15.06 -0.29
N ASP A 183 26.82 -15.18 -0.83
CA ASP A 183 26.47 -14.87 -2.22
C ASP A 183 26.96 -13.44 -2.55
N GLU A 184 28.17 -13.33 -3.11
CA GLU A 184 28.93 -12.06 -3.19
C GLU A 184 28.31 -11.02 -4.13
N ASN A 185 27.27 -11.38 -4.89
CA ASN A 185 26.71 -10.52 -5.93
C ASN A 185 25.20 -10.30 -5.76
N PHE A 186 24.71 -10.04 -4.53
CA PHE A 186 23.36 -9.51 -4.41
C PHE A 186 23.31 -8.02 -4.79
N THR A 187 22.87 -7.74 -6.00
CA THR A 187 22.44 -6.39 -6.42
C THR A 187 20.91 -6.32 -6.32
N PRO A 188 20.35 -5.46 -5.45
CA PRO A 188 18.91 -5.31 -5.37
C PRO A 188 18.36 -4.74 -6.68
N ASP A 189 17.30 -5.35 -7.21
CA ASP A 189 16.53 -4.71 -8.28
C ASP A 189 15.80 -3.50 -7.71
N LEU A 190 16.17 -2.31 -8.18
CA LEU A 190 15.56 -1.06 -7.73
C LEU A 190 14.19 -0.82 -8.39
N ASN A 191 13.84 -1.57 -9.43
CA ASN A 191 12.56 -1.46 -10.13
C ASN A 191 11.48 -2.36 -9.50
N ILE A 192 11.21 -2.15 -8.21
CA ILE A 192 10.25 -2.94 -7.44
C ILE A 192 8.78 -2.63 -7.77
N PHE A 193 8.50 -1.53 -8.48
CA PHE A 193 7.16 -1.16 -8.91
C PHE A 193 6.98 -1.41 -10.40
N GLN A 194 6.21 -2.43 -10.73
CA GLN A 194 5.94 -2.86 -12.09
C GLN A 194 4.48 -2.57 -12.47
N ASP A 195 4.18 -2.61 -13.76
CA ASP A 195 2.80 -2.43 -14.22
C ASP A 195 1.91 -3.60 -13.77
N VAL A 196 0.62 -3.31 -13.55
CA VAL A 196 -0.36 -4.31 -13.12
C VAL A 196 -0.52 -5.37 -14.23
N LEU A 197 -0.11 -6.61 -13.95
CA LEU A 197 -0.04 -7.68 -14.95
C LEU A 197 -1.41 -8.25 -15.34
N HIS A 198 -2.38 -8.25 -14.41
CA HIS A 198 -3.67 -8.93 -14.58
C HIS A 198 -4.84 -8.11 -14.06
N ARG A 199 -5.91 -8.03 -14.86
CA ARG A 199 -7.17 -7.38 -14.46
C ARG A 199 -8.06 -8.40 -13.75
N ASP A 200 -8.61 -8.00 -12.61
CA ASP A 200 -9.51 -8.83 -11.82
C ASP A 200 -10.97 -8.74 -12.32
N THR A 201 -11.69 -9.86 -12.29
CA THR A 201 -13.08 -9.92 -12.73
C THR A 201 -14.10 -9.56 -11.66
N LEU A 202 -13.80 -9.79 -10.38
CA LEU A 202 -14.71 -9.50 -9.27
C LEU A 202 -14.83 -8.00 -9.03
N VAL A 203 -13.69 -7.29 -9.00
CA VAL A 203 -13.65 -5.83 -8.86
C VAL A 203 -14.29 -5.17 -10.06
N LYS A 204 -14.03 -5.67 -11.29
CA LYS A 204 -14.72 -5.16 -12.48
C LYS A 204 -16.22 -5.31 -12.37
N ALA A 205 -16.72 -6.52 -12.07
CA ALA A 205 -18.16 -6.75 -11.95
C ALA A 205 -18.80 -5.90 -10.83
N PHE A 206 -18.09 -5.67 -9.73
CA PHE A 206 -18.53 -4.78 -8.65
C PHE A 206 -18.65 -3.34 -9.13
N LEU A 207 -17.61 -2.79 -9.76
CA LEU A 207 -17.59 -1.42 -10.26
C LEU A 207 -18.64 -1.21 -11.36
N ASP A 208 -18.78 -2.17 -12.28
CA ASP A 208 -19.81 -2.12 -13.33
C ASP A 208 -21.23 -2.03 -12.72
N GLN A 209 -21.48 -2.59 -11.54
CA GLN A 209 -22.82 -2.62 -10.92
C GLN A 209 -23.07 -1.50 -9.90
N VAL A 210 -22.07 -1.13 -9.10
CA VAL A 210 -22.27 -0.21 -7.97
C VAL A 210 -22.74 1.18 -8.41
N PHE A 211 -22.26 1.67 -9.56
CA PHE A 211 -22.64 2.99 -10.08
C PHE A 211 -24.06 3.04 -10.65
N HIS A 212 -24.68 1.89 -10.97
CA HIS A 212 -26.11 1.84 -11.32
C HIS A 212 -27.04 2.11 -10.13
N LEU A 213 -26.54 1.94 -8.90
CA LEU A 213 -27.29 2.23 -7.68
C LEU A 213 -27.27 3.73 -7.41
N LYS A 214 -28.39 4.27 -6.91
CA LYS A 214 -28.47 5.70 -6.59
C LYS A 214 -27.57 6.08 -5.41
N PRO A 215 -26.80 7.19 -5.51
CA PRO A 215 -26.06 7.74 -4.38
C PRO A 215 -27.03 8.29 -3.32
N GLY A 216 -26.54 8.49 -2.09
CA GLY A 216 -27.30 9.10 -0.99
C GLY A 216 -28.44 8.25 -0.38
N LEU A 217 -28.77 7.08 -0.94
CA LEU A 217 -29.80 6.17 -0.40
C LEU A 217 -29.23 4.97 0.38
N SER A 218 -27.96 5.02 0.79
CA SER A 218 -27.23 3.92 1.47
C SER A 218 -27.19 2.58 0.71
N LEU A 219 -27.60 2.55 -0.57
CA LEU A 219 -27.59 1.35 -1.40
C LEU A 219 -26.15 0.93 -1.75
N ARG A 220 -25.31 1.91 -2.14
CA ARG A 220 -23.91 1.66 -2.51
C ARG A 220 -23.08 1.12 -1.34
N SER A 221 -23.28 1.65 -0.13
CA SER A 221 -22.62 1.14 1.08
C SER A 221 -23.09 -0.27 1.46
N THR A 222 -24.39 -0.55 1.33
CA THR A 222 -24.94 -1.89 1.55
C THR A 222 -24.38 -2.90 0.55
N PHE A 223 -24.32 -2.52 -0.74
CA PHE A 223 -23.78 -3.38 -1.81
C PHE A 223 -22.27 -3.62 -1.63
N LEU A 224 -21.51 -2.59 -1.26
CA LEU A 224 -20.10 -2.72 -0.88
C LEU A 224 -19.92 -3.70 0.29
N ALA A 225 -20.74 -3.61 1.34
CA ALA A 225 -20.65 -4.53 2.48
C ALA A 225 -20.91 -5.99 2.06
N GLN A 226 -21.86 -6.22 1.15
CA GLN A 226 -22.11 -7.55 0.58
C GLN A 226 -20.93 -8.05 -0.25
N PHE A 227 -20.33 -7.20 -1.07
CA PHE A 227 -19.14 -7.53 -1.84
C PHE A 227 -17.98 -7.95 -0.91
N LEU A 228 -17.70 -7.17 0.13
CA LEU A 228 -16.67 -7.49 1.13
C LEU A 228 -16.99 -8.81 1.85
N LEU A 229 -18.24 -9.04 2.23
CA LEU A 229 -18.64 -10.30 2.87
C LEU A 229 -18.36 -11.52 1.98
N VAL A 230 -18.62 -11.41 0.68
CA VAL A 230 -18.34 -12.47 -0.29
C VAL A 230 -16.83 -12.69 -0.43
N LEU A 231 -16.02 -11.62 -0.48
CA LEU A 231 -14.56 -11.74 -0.50
C LEU A 231 -14.02 -12.48 0.72
N HIS A 232 -14.46 -12.10 1.93
CA HIS A 232 -14.02 -12.74 3.17
C HIS A 232 -14.44 -14.21 3.24
N ARG A 233 -15.66 -14.55 2.79
CA ARG A 233 -16.12 -15.94 2.74
C ARG A 233 -15.29 -16.77 1.76
N LYS A 234 -15.01 -16.23 0.57
CA LYS A 234 -14.13 -16.89 -0.42
C LYS A 234 -12.72 -17.11 0.14
N ALA A 235 -12.16 -16.12 0.84
CA ALA A 235 -10.86 -16.24 1.50
C ALA A 235 -10.88 -17.35 2.57
N LEU A 236 -11.90 -17.38 3.44
CA LEU A 236 -12.04 -18.41 4.46
C LEU A 236 -12.20 -19.82 3.85
N THR A 237 -13.03 -19.95 2.82
CA THR A 237 -13.20 -21.23 2.11
C THR A 237 -11.90 -21.68 1.45
N LEU A 238 -11.13 -20.77 0.86
CA LEU A 238 -9.83 -21.08 0.27
C LEU A 238 -8.82 -21.54 1.33
N VAL A 239 -8.79 -20.89 2.50
CA VAL A 239 -7.97 -21.34 3.64
C VAL A 239 -8.36 -22.75 4.06
N LYS A 240 -9.66 -23.03 4.24
CA LYS A 240 -10.15 -24.37 4.59
C LYS A 240 -9.84 -25.41 3.53
N TYR A 241 -9.98 -25.06 2.27
CA TYR A 241 -9.63 -25.95 1.18
C TYR A 241 -8.14 -26.32 1.22
N ILE A 242 -7.23 -25.35 1.42
CA ILE A 242 -5.79 -25.62 1.53
C ILE A 242 -5.47 -26.42 2.79
N GLU A 243 -6.11 -26.12 3.93
CA GLU A 243 -5.91 -26.86 5.19
C GLU A 243 -6.32 -28.33 5.08
N ASP A 244 -7.40 -28.62 4.34
CA ASP A 244 -7.92 -29.99 4.19
C ASP A 244 -7.28 -30.77 3.01
N ASP A 245 -6.67 -30.08 2.04
CA ASP A 245 -6.00 -30.70 0.88
C ASP A 245 -4.60 -31.27 1.22
N THR A 246 -3.98 -30.79 2.31
CA THR A 246 -2.65 -31.23 2.80
C THR A 246 -2.72 -32.25 3.92
#